data_AF-A0A9P8ZPQ8-F1
#
_entry.id   AF-A0A9P8ZPQ8-F1
#
_cell.length_a   1.000
_cell.length_b   1.000
_cell.length_c   1.000
_cell.angle_alpha   90.00
_cell.angle_beta   90.00
_cell.angle_gamma   90.00
#
_symmetry.space_group_name_H-M   'P 1'
#
loop_
_entity.id
_entity.type
_entity.pdbx_description
1 polymer ?
#
loop_
_entity_poly.entity_id
_entity_poly.type
_entity_poly.pdbx_seq_one_letter_code
_entity_poly.pdbx_strand_id
1 'polypeptide(L)'
;MSSSQPRALTAKQEHRLITYLDAQFLEISRGFKKRSQPDSPLATLDAYLAACHPLMSLILLIPPIDPSTALRAELLLRYTGEVLDAIPCYPATRAVLPRLSSWLDELDKGWSAVLDAKIWDTETSRGRDVSRALPNMVFSPTIEDVPPGTPIYSSTPVSITESTRLLSLLDSACDRIEEWLDTIAQSTNFRDIFFRRTYKIIGPMTPVSAWRPAASPHQSMLGVGVEA
;
A
#
# COMPACT_ATOMS: atom_id res chain seq x y z
N MET A 1 -6.34 -23.51 -20.51
CA MET A 1 -5.47 -23.55 -19.32
C MET A 1 -6.39 -23.56 -18.12
N SER A 2 -6.42 -24.65 -17.34
CA SER A 2 -7.34 -24.79 -16.21
C SER A 2 -6.94 -23.79 -15.12
N SER A 3 -7.68 -22.69 -14.99
CA SER A 3 -7.50 -21.75 -13.88
C SER A 3 -7.86 -22.47 -12.59
N SER A 4 -6.86 -22.87 -11.82
CA SER A 4 -7.08 -23.37 -10.46
C SER A 4 -7.82 -22.30 -9.68
N GLN A 5 -8.97 -22.63 -9.09
CA GLN A 5 -9.71 -21.71 -8.26
C GLN A 5 -8.82 -21.15 -7.14
N PRO A 6 -8.91 -19.84 -6.83
CA PRO A 6 -8.20 -19.25 -5.71
C PRO A 6 -8.56 -19.98 -4.41
N ARG A 7 -7.57 -20.25 -3.57
CA ARG A 7 -7.75 -20.90 -2.26
C ARG A 7 -6.88 -20.19 -1.24
N ALA A 8 -7.37 -20.11 0.00
CA ALA A 8 -6.57 -19.66 1.13
C ALA A 8 -5.26 -20.46 1.23
N LEU A 9 -4.24 -19.81 1.77
CA LEU A 9 -2.98 -20.49 2.05
C LEU A 9 -3.19 -21.45 3.20
N THR A 10 -2.55 -22.62 3.12
CA THR A 10 -2.43 -23.50 4.28
C THR A 10 -1.49 -22.88 5.31
N ALA A 11 -1.64 -23.20 6.60
CA ALA A 11 -0.75 -22.71 7.66
C ALA A 11 0.75 -22.97 7.35
N LYS A 12 1.07 -24.10 6.70
CA LYS A 12 2.43 -24.41 6.24
C LYS A 12 2.91 -23.46 5.13
N GLN A 13 2.04 -23.07 4.21
CA GLN A 13 2.36 -22.07 3.17
C GLN A 13 2.53 -20.68 3.77
N GLU A 14 1.64 -20.27 4.68
CA GLU A 14 1.74 -18.99 5.39
C GLU A 14 3.07 -18.89 6.16
N HIS A 15 3.41 -19.91 6.95
CA HIS A 15 4.66 -19.93 7.69
C HIS A 15 5.90 -19.83 6.79
N ARG A 16 5.92 -20.57 5.67
CA ARG A 16 7.00 -20.50 4.68
C ARG A 16 7.09 -19.12 4.03
N LEU A 17 5.94 -18.53 3.70
CA LEU A 17 5.86 -17.19 3.11
C LEU A 17 6.42 -16.14 4.07
N ILE A 18 5.98 -16.15 5.33
CA ILE A 18 6.47 -15.24 6.37
C ILE A 18 7.99 -15.39 6.53
N THR A 19 8.48 -16.62 6.66
CA THR A 19 9.93 -16.88 6.81
C THR A 19 10.73 -16.36 5.62
N TYR A 20 10.21 -16.56 4.40
CA TYR A 20 10.84 -16.02 3.19
C TYR A 20 10.84 -14.50 3.18
N LEU A 21 9.70 -13.86 3.44
CA LEU A 21 9.57 -12.40 3.47
C LEU A 21 10.47 -11.79 4.54
N ASP A 22 10.53 -12.38 5.74
CA ASP A 22 11.42 -11.94 6.83
C ASP A 22 12.88 -11.96 6.41
N ALA A 23 13.32 -13.03 5.75
CA ALA A 23 14.67 -13.12 5.22
C ALA A 23 14.93 -12.03 4.16
N GLN A 24 13.98 -11.78 3.25
CA GLN A 24 14.13 -10.75 2.23
C GLN A 24 14.13 -9.33 2.81
N PHE A 25 13.24 -9.02 3.75
CA PHE A 25 13.23 -7.74 4.46
C PHE A 25 14.55 -7.50 5.20
N LEU A 26 15.11 -8.55 5.81
CA LEU A 26 16.40 -8.46 6.48
C LEU A 26 17.54 -8.16 5.50
N GLU A 27 17.59 -8.83 4.35
CA GLU A 27 18.59 -8.58 3.31
C GLU A 27 18.48 -7.16 2.75
N ILE A 28 17.27 -6.71 2.41
CA ILE A 28 17.02 -5.34 1.95
C ILE A 28 17.40 -4.33 3.03
N SER A 29 17.05 -4.57 4.29
CA SER A 29 17.41 -3.70 5.42
C SER A 29 18.92 -3.60 5.62
N ARG A 30 19.65 -4.71 5.46
CA ARG A 30 21.12 -4.73 5.51
C ARG A 30 21.71 -3.92 4.36
N GLY A 31 21.21 -4.10 3.14
CA GLY A 31 21.62 -3.33 1.96
C GLY A 31 21.34 -1.84 2.13
N PHE A 32 20.15 -1.47 2.61
CA PHE A 32 19.76 -0.10 2.90
C PHE A 32 20.67 0.57 3.93
N LYS A 33 21.01 -0.14 5.03
CA LYS A 33 21.96 0.39 6.03
C LYS A 33 23.36 0.62 5.45
N LYS A 34 23.74 -0.15 4.44
CA LYS A 34 25.02 -0.04 3.73
C LYS A 34 24.95 0.82 2.48
N ARG A 35 23.82 1.49 2.17
CA ARG A 35 23.61 2.23 0.91
C ARG A 35 24.65 3.31 0.60
N SER A 36 25.31 3.87 1.61
CA SER A 36 26.39 4.86 1.43
C SER A 36 27.74 4.25 1.07
N GLN A 37 27.88 2.91 1.10
CA GLN A 37 29.11 2.22 0.70
C GLN A 37 29.22 2.18 -0.83
N PRO A 38 30.41 2.38 -1.42
CA PRO A 38 30.60 2.42 -2.88
C PRO A 38 30.10 1.16 -3.62
N ASP A 39 30.26 -0.01 -3.00
CA ASP A 39 29.88 -1.30 -3.58
C ASP A 39 28.47 -1.75 -3.18
N SER A 40 27.67 -0.87 -2.58
CA SER A 40 26.34 -1.26 -2.13
C SER A 40 25.39 -1.49 -3.32
N PRO A 41 24.73 -2.66 -3.40
CA PRO A 41 23.77 -2.93 -4.47
C PRO A 41 22.53 -2.04 -4.39
N LEU A 42 22.27 -1.41 -3.24
CA LEU A 42 21.11 -0.54 -3.00
C LEU A 42 21.55 0.92 -2.77
N ALA A 43 22.59 1.38 -3.47
CA ALA A 43 23.10 2.75 -3.32
C ALA A 43 22.13 3.84 -3.82
N THR A 44 21.21 3.49 -4.72
CA THR A 44 20.24 4.42 -5.32
C THR A 44 18.81 4.06 -4.94
N LEU A 45 17.93 5.07 -4.96
CA LEU A 45 16.51 4.86 -4.72
C LEU A 45 15.90 3.89 -5.75
N ASP A 46 16.31 3.97 -7.01
CA ASP A 46 15.81 3.07 -8.06
C ASP A 46 16.16 1.61 -7.78
N ALA A 47 17.43 1.33 -7.42
CA ALA A 47 17.87 -0.01 -7.06
C ALA A 47 17.13 -0.54 -5.81
N TYR A 48 16.88 0.34 -4.83
CA TYR A 48 16.10 0.00 -3.64
C TYR A 48 14.64 -0.32 -3.97
N LEU A 49 13.94 0.53 -4.72
CA LEU A 49 12.56 0.29 -5.13
C LEU A 49 12.44 -0.98 -6.00
N ALA A 50 13.43 -1.23 -6.87
CA ALA A 50 13.49 -2.45 -7.67
C ALA A 50 13.67 -3.70 -6.80
N ALA A 51 14.47 -3.64 -5.73
CA ALA A 51 14.63 -4.75 -4.79
C ALA A 51 13.38 -5.00 -3.93
N CYS A 52 12.64 -3.94 -3.57
CA CYS A 52 11.41 -4.04 -2.78
C CYS A 52 10.20 -4.54 -3.59
N HIS A 53 10.13 -4.20 -4.89
CA HIS A 53 8.96 -4.49 -5.74
C HIS A 53 8.53 -5.97 -5.78
N PRO A 54 9.44 -6.96 -5.86
CA PRO A 54 9.07 -8.37 -5.76
C PRO A 54 8.33 -8.73 -4.46
N LEU A 55 8.65 -8.08 -3.34
CA LEU A 55 7.98 -8.33 -2.06
C LEU A 55 6.56 -7.79 -2.08
N MET A 56 6.35 -6.57 -2.60
CA MET A 56 4.99 -6.03 -2.81
C MET A 56 4.15 -6.96 -3.67
N SER A 57 4.70 -7.37 -4.82
CA SER A 57 4.01 -8.26 -5.75
C SER A 57 3.64 -9.58 -5.09
N LEU A 58 4.55 -10.19 -4.32
CA LEU A 58 4.31 -11.44 -3.62
C LEU A 58 3.25 -11.29 -2.51
N ILE A 59 3.29 -10.20 -1.74
CA ILE A 59 2.28 -9.91 -0.70
C ILE A 59 0.90 -9.69 -1.34
N LEU A 60 0.82 -8.96 -2.44
CA LEU A 60 -0.44 -8.69 -3.13
C LEU A 60 -1.05 -9.95 -3.75
N LEU A 61 -0.24 -10.96 -4.07
CA LEU A 61 -0.69 -12.27 -4.53
C LEU A 61 -1.28 -13.16 -3.43
N ILE A 62 -1.17 -12.80 -2.15
CA ILE A 62 -1.86 -13.52 -1.08
C ILE A 62 -3.37 -13.43 -1.32
N PRO A 63 -4.10 -14.56 -1.32
CA PRO A 63 -5.54 -14.57 -1.60
C PRO A 63 -6.31 -13.80 -0.51
N PRO A 64 -7.31 -12.99 -0.88
CA PRO A 64 -8.25 -12.37 0.08
C PRO A 64 -9.31 -13.40 0.51
N ILE A 65 -8.85 -14.51 1.10
CA ILE A 65 -9.69 -15.60 1.58
C ILE A 65 -9.16 -16.00 2.95
N ASP A 66 -10.05 -16.09 3.94
CA ASP A 66 -9.67 -16.41 5.30
C ASP A 66 -9.08 -17.83 5.41
N PRO A 67 -8.06 -18.02 6.26
CA PRO A 67 -7.50 -17.06 7.23
C PRO A 67 -6.46 -16.08 6.65
N SER A 68 -6.08 -16.21 5.37
CA SER A 68 -4.95 -15.48 4.78
C SER A 68 -5.21 -13.98 4.55
N THR A 69 -6.45 -13.52 4.66
CA THR A 69 -6.83 -12.11 4.47
C THR A 69 -6.12 -11.19 5.47
N ALA A 70 -6.11 -11.54 6.76
CA ALA A 70 -5.45 -10.73 7.79
C ALA A 70 -3.93 -10.68 7.58
N LEU A 71 -3.33 -11.82 7.23
CA LEU A 71 -1.90 -11.92 6.93
C LEU A 71 -1.50 -10.99 5.77
N ARG A 72 -2.33 -10.91 4.73
CA ARG A 72 -2.11 -10.01 3.58
C ARG A 72 -2.05 -8.54 4.01
N ALA A 73 -3.00 -8.10 4.83
CA ALA A 73 -3.07 -6.73 5.32
C ALA A 73 -1.89 -6.41 6.25
N GLU A 74 -1.56 -7.31 7.17
CA GLU A 74 -0.43 -7.14 8.10
C GLU A 74 0.91 -7.00 7.38
N LEU A 75 1.19 -7.91 6.43
CA LEU A 75 2.43 -7.89 5.66
C LEU A 75 2.54 -6.64 4.79
N LEU A 76 1.44 -6.19 4.18
CA LEU A 76 1.46 -4.97 3.36
C LEU A 76 1.64 -3.71 4.23
N LEU A 77 1.07 -3.68 5.44
CA LEU A 77 1.28 -2.61 6.44
C LEU A 77 2.76 -2.50 6.79
N ARG A 78 3.40 -3.62 7.13
CA ARG A 78 4.84 -3.67 7.40
C ARG A 78 5.66 -3.22 6.19
N TYR A 79 5.39 -3.78 5.01
CA TYR A 79 6.07 -3.41 3.77
C TYR A 79 6.00 -1.91 3.51
N THR A 80 4.80 -1.33 3.63
CA THR A 80 4.56 0.09 3.40
C THR A 80 5.39 0.94 4.34
N GLY A 81 5.46 0.58 5.62
CA GLY A 81 6.22 1.35 6.60
C GLY A 81 7.71 1.31 6.31
N GLU A 82 8.26 0.11 6.10
CA GLU A 82 9.69 -0.04 5.81
C GLU A 82 10.12 0.72 4.55
N VAL A 83 9.33 0.64 3.47
CA VAL A 83 9.72 1.27 2.20
C VAL A 83 9.51 2.77 2.23
N LEU A 84 8.38 3.26 2.72
CA LEU A 84 8.11 4.70 2.73
C LEU A 84 9.09 5.47 3.65
N ASP A 85 9.51 4.88 4.76
CA ASP A 85 10.52 5.47 5.66
C ASP A 85 11.91 5.54 5.01
N ALA A 86 12.21 4.62 4.11
CA ALA A 86 13.50 4.56 3.43
C ALA A 86 13.63 5.57 2.27
N ILE A 87 12.52 6.01 1.64
CA ILE A 87 12.57 6.89 0.45
C ILE A 87 13.34 8.20 0.73
N PRO A 88 13.01 8.98 1.79
CA PRO A 88 13.70 10.25 2.07
C PRO A 88 15.19 10.09 2.42
N CYS A 89 15.62 8.86 2.71
CA CYS A 89 17.01 8.55 3.07
C CYS A 89 17.95 8.41 1.85
N TYR A 90 17.44 8.60 0.64
CA TYR A 90 18.20 8.67 -0.61
C TYR A 90 18.28 10.12 -1.13
N PRO A 91 19.28 10.47 -1.94
CA PRO A 91 19.32 11.79 -2.58
C PRO A 91 18.12 12.02 -3.49
N ALA A 92 17.41 13.13 -3.28
CA ALA A 92 16.34 13.56 -4.18
C ALA A 92 16.94 13.99 -5.52
N THR A 93 16.44 13.42 -6.61
CA THR A 93 16.82 13.84 -7.97
C THR A 93 15.59 13.83 -8.86
N ARG A 94 15.56 14.71 -9.87
CA ARG A 94 14.42 14.75 -10.80
C ARG A 94 14.29 13.47 -11.63
N ALA A 95 15.39 12.75 -11.83
CA ALA A 95 15.44 11.52 -12.62
C ALA A 95 14.69 10.35 -11.95
N VAL A 96 14.60 10.31 -10.62
CA VAL A 96 13.93 9.19 -9.91
C VAL A 96 12.41 9.34 -9.82
N LEU A 97 11.87 10.52 -10.12
CA LEU A 97 10.46 10.82 -9.89
C LEU A 97 9.50 9.96 -10.71
N PRO A 98 9.69 9.76 -12.03
CA PRO A 98 8.76 8.93 -12.80
C PRO A 98 8.67 7.50 -12.25
N ARG A 99 9.82 6.96 -11.81
CA ARG A 99 9.89 5.64 -11.18
C ARG A 99 9.16 5.61 -9.85
N LEU A 100 9.45 6.58 -8.98
CA LEU A 100 8.83 6.71 -7.67
C LEU A 100 7.31 6.86 -7.81
N SER A 101 6.83 7.75 -8.69
CA SER A 101 5.41 7.96 -8.94
C SER A 101 4.72 6.70 -9.45
N SER A 102 5.34 5.97 -10.38
CA SER A 102 4.79 4.68 -10.85
C SER A 102 4.71 3.65 -9.74
N TRP A 103 5.72 3.58 -8.88
CA TRP A 103 5.75 2.65 -7.76
C TRP A 103 4.69 2.99 -6.70
N LEU A 104 4.50 4.27 -6.38
CA LEU A 104 3.49 4.74 -5.43
C LEU A 104 2.07 4.53 -5.94
N ASP A 105 1.82 4.75 -7.24
CA ASP A 105 0.52 4.46 -7.84
C ASP A 105 0.21 2.95 -7.81
N GLU A 106 1.21 2.08 -7.98
CA GLU A 106 1.03 0.64 -7.81
C GLU A 106 0.75 0.26 -6.35
N LEU A 107 1.46 0.87 -5.40
CA LEU A 107 1.20 0.66 -3.97
C LEU A 107 -0.21 1.11 -3.57
N ASP A 108 -0.69 2.28 -4.04
CA ASP A 108 -2.06 2.74 -3.80
C ASP A 108 -3.11 1.80 -4.39
N LYS A 109 -2.89 1.28 -5.61
CA LYS A 109 -3.75 0.25 -6.20
C LYS A 109 -3.71 -1.04 -5.39
N GLY A 110 -2.55 -1.43 -4.89
CA GLY A 110 -2.35 -2.58 -4.01
C GLY A 110 -3.16 -2.45 -2.72
N TRP A 111 -3.06 -1.30 -2.04
CA TRP A 111 -3.85 -0.99 -0.85
C TRP A 111 -5.35 -1.00 -1.11
N SER A 112 -5.80 -0.36 -2.20
CA SER A 112 -7.20 -0.42 -2.61
C SER A 112 -7.67 -1.87 -2.82
N ALA A 113 -6.85 -2.73 -3.42
CA ALA A 113 -7.18 -4.14 -3.60
C ALA A 113 -7.25 -4.92 -2.28
N VAL A 114 -6.38 -4.60 -1.30
CA VAL A 114 -6.41 -5.23 0.02
C VAL A 114 -7.65 -4.80 0.81
N LEU A 115 -7.93 -3.50 0.86
CA LEU A 115 -9.07 -2.94 1.60
C LEU A 115 -10.42 -3.43 1.06
N ASP A 116 -10.53 -3.58 -0.26
CA ASP A 116 -11.74 -4.10 -0.92
C ASP A 116 -11.78 -5.64 -1.01
N ALA A 117 -10.82 -6.35 -0.40
CA ALA A 117 -10.71 -7.81 -0.48
C ALA A 117 -10.71 -8.37 -1.93
N LYS A 118 -10.00 -7.70 -2.85
CA LYS A 118 -9.88 -8.06 -4.27
C LYS A 118 -8.65 -8.92 -4.55
N ILE A 119 -8.76 -9.81 -5.54
CA ILE A 119 -7.62 -10.60 -6.05
C ILE A 119 -6.69 -9.67 -6.81
N TRP A 120 -5.39 -9.73 -6.57
CA TRP A 120 -4.42 -8.96 -7.35
C TRP A 120 -4.20 -9.59 -8.73
N ASP A 121 -4.25 -8.77 -9.77
CA ASP A 121 -3.87 -9.13 -11.14
C ASP A 121 -2.53 -8.48 -11.48
N THR A 122 -1.51 -9.31 -11.68
CA THR A 122 -0.14 -8.87 -11.98
C THR A 122 0.04 -8.32 -13.39
N GLU A 123 -0.84 -8.68 -14.34
CA GLU A 123 -0.74 -8.18 -15.71
C GLU A 123 -1.25 -6.74 -15.82
N THR A 124 -2.27 -6.40 -15.04
CA THR A 124 -2.92 -5.09 -15.06
C THR A 124 -2.57 -4.21 -13.85
N SER A 125 -1.83 -4.75 -12.89
CA SER A 125 -1.53 -4.15 -11.57
C SER A 125 -2.79 -3.59 -10.90
N ARG A 126 -3.87 -4.38 -10.86
CA ARG A 126 -5.17 -3.97 -10.30
C ARG A 126 -5.85 -5.09 -9.52
N GLY A 127 -6.68 -4.69 -8.56
CA GLY A 127 -7.61 -5.59 -7.88
C GLY A 127 -8.76 -6.01 -8.81
N ARG A 128 -9.04 -7.31 -8.86
CA ARG A 128 -10.22 -7.91 -9.52
C ARG A 128 -11.16 -8.49 -8.46
N ASP A 129 -12.46 -8.33 -8.70
CA ASP A 129 -13.48 -8.85 -7.79
C ASP A 129 -13.39 -10.37 -7.69
N VAL A 130 -13.32 -10.87 -6.45
CA VAL A 130 -13.20 -12.30 -6.17
C VAL A 130 -14.46 -13.04 -6.61
N SER A 131 -15.63 -12.41 -6.59
CA SER A 131 -16.92 -12.99 -7.00
C SER A 131 -16.93 -13.52 -8.43
N ARG A 132 -16.13 -12.94 -9.34
CA ARG A 132 -15.95 -13.46 -10.71
C ARG A 132 -15.14 -14.76 -10.75
N ALA A 133 -14.21 -14.95 -9.84
CA ALA A 133 -13.35 -16.13 -9.75
C ALA A 133 -13.93 -17.23 -8.83
N LEU A 134 -14.71 -16.82 -7.82
CA LEU A 134 -15.35 -17.66 -6.82
C LEU A 134 -16.80 -17.17 -6.62
N PRO A 135 -17.77 -17.69 -7.41
CA PRO A 135 -19.16 -17.26 -7.34
C PRO A 135 -19.86 -17.57 -6.00
N ASN A 136 -19.27 -18.42 -5.15
CA ASN A 136 -19.80 -18.81 -3.83
C ASN A 136 -19.04 -18.16 -2.66
N MET A 137 -18.36 -17.04 -2.89
CA MET A 137 -17.70 -16.28 -1.84
C MET A 137 -18.72 -15.45 -1.06
N VAL A 138 -18.70 -15.56 0.27
CA VAL A 138 -19.59 -14.84 1.17
C VAL A 138 -18.78 -13.79 1.94
N PHE A 139 -19.16 -12.53 1.80
CA PHE A 139 -18.64 -11.44 2.63
C PHE A 139 -19.56 -11.30 3.84
N SER A 140 -19.10 -11.73 5.03
CA SER A 140 -19.87 -11.78 6.29
C SER A 140 -20.85 -12.98 6.41
N PRO A 141 -20.89 -13.68 7.55
CA PRO A 141 -21.53 -15.00 7.67
C PRO A 141 -23.04 -14.87 7.90
N THR A 142 -23.83 -14.76 6.83
CA THR A 142 -25.24 -15.17 6.86
C THR A 142 -25.38 -16.38 5.94
N ILE A 143 -25.36 -17.57 6.54
CA ILE A 143 -25.22 -18.89 5.88
C ILE A 143 -26.57 -19.38 5.34
N GLU A 144 -27.62 -18.55 5.35
CA GLU A 144 -29.00 -19.03 5.15
C GLU A 144 -29.32 -19.47 3.70
N ASP A 145 -28.51 -19.08 2.70
CA ASP A 145 -28.82 -19.31 1.27
C ASP A 145 -27.83 -20.23 0.52
N VAL A 146 -26.88 -20.89 1.18
CA VAL A 146 -25.85 -21.70 0.47
C VAL A 146 -26.27 -23.18 0.34
N PRO A 147 -26.31 -23.78 -0.87
CA PRO A 147 -26.66 -25.18 -1.06
C PRO A 147 -25.72 -26.14 -0.29
N PRO A 148 -26.26 -27.23 0.29
CA PRO A 148 -25.46 -28.23 1.01
C PRO A 148 -24.32 -28.78 0.15
N GLY A 149 -23.10 -28.82 0.69
CA GLY A 149 -21.91 -29.33 0.00
C GLY A 149 -21.13 -28.29 -0.82
N THR A 150 -21.58 -27.05 -0.88
CA THR A 150 -20.85 -25.96 -1.54
C THR A 150 -19.74 -25.42 -0.61
N PRO A 151 -18.48 -25.31 -1.05
CA PRO A 151 -17.44 -24.69 -0.25
C PRO A 151 -17.75 -23.19 -0.06
N ILE A 152 -17.93 -22.77 1.20
CA ILE A 152 -18.11 -21.38 1.59
C ILE A 152 -16.73 -20.77 1.81
N TYR A 153 -16.45 -19.68 1.10
CA TYR A 153 -15.24 -18.88 1.29
C TYR A 153 -15.62 -17.59 2.00
N SER A 154 -14.90 -17.23 3.06
CA SER A 154 -15.05 -15.93 3.72
C SER A 154 -13.84 -15.05 3.47
N SER A 155 -14.06 -13.74 3.52
CA SER A 155 -13.00 -12.74 3.61
C SER A 155 -13.37 -11.76 4.70
N THR A 156 -12.54 -11.67 5.72
CA THR A 156 -12.70 -10.70 6.79
C THR A 156 -12.18 -9.33 6.33
N PRO A 157 -12.99 -8.26 6.37
CA PRO A 157 -12.51 -6.91 6.05
C PRO A 157 -11.34 -6.47 6.95
N VAL A 158 -10.51 -5.56 6.44
CA VAL A 158 -9.45 -4.93 7.25
C VAL A 158 -10.07 -4.23 8.46
N SER A 159 -9.49 -4.44 9.65
CA SER A 159 -10.03 -3.91 10.89
C SER A 159 -9.88 -2.38 10.97
N ILE A 160 -10.71 -1.73 11.80
CA ILE A 160 -10.61 -0.28 12.06
C ILE A 160 -9.22 0.10 12.59
N THR A 161 -8.65 -0.74 13.46
CA THR A 161 -7.31 -0.54 14.01
C THR A 161 -6.23 -0.56 12.93
N GLU A 162 -6.29 -1.51 11.99
CA GLU A 162 -5.36 -1.58 10.87
C GLU A 162 -5.53 -0.41 9.91
N SER A 163 -6.78 -0.03 9.59
CA SER A 163 -7.08 1.15 8.76
C SER A 163 -6.57 2.44 9.40
N THR A 164 -6.72 2.59 10.72
CA THR A 164 -6.16 3.73 11.47
C THR A 164 -4.63 3.73 11.44
N ARG A 165 -4.01 2.55 11.60
CA ARG A 165 -2.55 2.39 11.50
C ARG A 165 -2.04 2.76 10.11
N LEU A 166 -2.73 2.32 9.06
CA LEU A 166 -2.39 2.65 7.68
C LEU A 166 -2.51 4.16 7.43
N LEU A 167 -3.59 4.79 7.91
CA LEU A 167 -3.79 6.23 7.77
C LEU A 167 -2.63 7.01 8.40
N SER A 168 -2.31 6.71 9.66
CA SER A 168 -1.20 7.36 10.37
C SER A 168 0.14 7.15 9.67
N LEU A 169 0.35 5.97 9.09
CA LEU A 169 1.57 5.64 8.37
C LEU A 169 1.70 6.46 7.07
N LEU A 170 0.63 6.51 6.27
CA LEU A 170 0.59 7.25 5.03
C LEU A 170 0.72 8.76 5.26
N ASP A 171 0.03 9.29 6.28
CA ASP A 171 0.12 10.71 6.61
C ASP A 171 1.54 11.12 6.96
N SER A 172 2.17 10.37 7.86
CA SER A 172 3.53 10.65 8.28
C SER A 172 4.55 10.47 7.14
N ALA A 173 4.34 9.48 6.27
CA ALA A 173 5.18 9.25 5.11
C ALA A 173 5.04 10.34 4.05
N CYS A 174 3.81 10.78 3.76
CA CYS A 174 3.55 11.88 2.83
C CYS A 174 4.26 13.14 3.28
N ASP A 175 4.13 13.53 4.55
CA ASP A 175 4.78 14.73 5.09
C ASP A 175 6.32 14.66 4.91
N ARG A 176 6.94 13.51 5.19
CA ARG A 176 8.40 13.32 4.99
C ARG A 176 8.82 13.35 3.51
N ILE A 177 8.02 12.76 2.63
CA ILE A 177 8.34 12.71 1.19
C ILE A 177 8.14 14.09 0.56
N GLU A 178 7.15 14.86 0.99
CA GLU A 178 6.96 16.26 0.56
C GLU A 178 8.16 17.12 0.94
N GLU A 179 8.60 17.07 2.21
CA GLU A 179 9.82 17.76 2.66
C GLU A 179 11.05 17.34 1.86
N TRP A 180 11.18 16.04 1.56
CA TRP A 180 12.25 15.52 0.73
C TRP A 180 12.21 16.03 -0.72
N LEU A 181 11.03 16.17 -1.32
CA LEU A 181 10.85 16.70 -2.68
C LEU A 181 11.07 18.21 -2.77
N ASP A 182 10.83 18.96 -1.69
CA ASP A 182 11.13 20.39 -1.63
C ASP A 182 12.62 20.69 -1.86
N THR A 183 13.51 19.76 -1.51
CA THR A 183 14.96 19.88 -1.75
C THR A 183 15.35 20.00 -3.23
N ILE A 184 14.48 19.56 -4.16
CA ILE A 184 14.67 19.68 -5.61
C ILE A 184 13.73 20.70 -6.27
N ALA A 185 13.14 21.59 -5.46
CA ALA A 185 12.16 22.60 -5.82
C ALA A 185 10.95 21.98 -6.55
N GLN A 186 10.45 20.86 -6.03
CA GLN A 186 9.22 20.24 -6.48
C GLN A 186 8.20 20.18 -5.35
N SER A 187 7.55 21.32 -5.11
CA SER A 187 6.38 21.39 -4.22
C SER A 187 5.17 20.83 -4.96
N THR A 188 5.00 19.51 -4.92
CA THR A 188 3.77 18.86 -5.37
C THR A 188 3.01 18.44 -4.13
N ASN A 189 1.70 18.71 -4.08
CA ASN A 189 0.86 18.17 -3.01
C ASN A 189 0.77 16.65 -3.20
N PHE A 190 1.68 15.94 -2.56
CA PHE A 190 1.91 14.51 -2.74
C PHE A 190 0.70 13.74 -2.20
N ARG A 191 0.12 14.22 -1.09
CA ARG A 191 -1.12 13.69 -0.50
C ARG A 191 -2.32 13.77 -1.45
N ASP A 192 -2.43 14.81 -2.27
CA ASP A 192 -3.54 14.95 -3.23
C ASP A 192 -3.39 14.04 -4.47
N ILE A 193 -2.17 13.64 -4.81
CA ILE A 193 -1.87 12.85 -6.00
C ILE A 193 -1.78 11.36 -5.69
N PHE A 194 -1.06 10.99 -4.64
CA PHE A 194 -0.81 9.60 -4.26
C PHE A 194 -1.75 9.18 -3.13
N PHE A 195 -2.04 7.89 -3.06
CA PHE A 195 -2.94 7.30 -2.07
C PHE A 195 -4.39 7.77 -2.11
N ARG A 196 -4.81 8.55 -3.12
CA ARG A 196 -6.20 9.06 -3.24
C ARG A 196 -7.24 7.93 -3.20
N ARG A 197 -6.95 6.76 -3.78
CA ARG A 197 -7.86 5.61 -3.75
C ARG A 197 -7.95 5.05 -2.34
N THR A 198 -6.79 4.85 -1.71
CA THR A 198 -6.66 4.38 -0.33
C THR A 198 -7.40 5.30 0.66
N TYR A 199 -7.14 6.61 0.64
CA TYR A 199 -7.83 7.59 1.48
C TYR A 199 -9.35 7.61 1.26
N LYS A 200 -9.82 7.44 0.02
CA LYS A 200 -11.26 7.37 -0.28
C LYS A 200 -11.94 6.17 0.38
N ILE A 201 -11.23 5.04 0.50
CA ILE A 201 -11.76 3.82 1.13
C ILE A 201 -11.69 3.92 2.67
N ILE A 202 -10.58 4.44 3.20
CA ILE A 202 -10.36 4.53 4.66
C ILE A 202 -11.18 5.66 5.30
N GLY A 203 -11.37 6.79 4.61
CA GLY A 203 -12.02 7.98 5.17
C GLY A 203 -13.36 7.71 5.88
N PRO A 204 -14.28 6.93 5.29
CA PRO A 204 -15.52 6.51 5.95
C PRO A 204 -15.35 5.54 7.15
N MET A 205 -14.21 4.84 7.23
CA MET A 205 -13.93 3.82 8.25
C MET A 205 -13.30 4.41 9.52
N THR A 206 -12.71 5.60 9.44
CA THR A 206 -12.05 6.28 10.56
C THR A 206 -12.91 7.42 11.10
N PRO A 207 -13.04 7.58 12.43
CA PRO A 207 -13.81 8.68 13.01
C PRO A 207 -13.25 10.04 12.57
N VAL A 208 -14.16 10.99 12.33
CA VAL A 208 -13.92 12.33 11.73
C VAL A 208 -12.82 13.15 12.43
N SER A 209 -12.49 12.85 13.69
CA SER A 209 -11.42 13.52 14.44
C SER A 209 -10.01 13.29 13.89
N ALA A 210 -9.80 12.29 13.02
CA ALA A 210 -8.51 12.02 12.35
C ALA A 210 -8.33 12.79 11.04
N TRP A 211 -9.40 13.39 10.49
CA TRP A 211 -9.36 14.12 9.23
C TRP A 211 -9.06 15.59 9.50
N ARG A 212 -7.84 16.03 9.16
CA ARG A 212 -7.53 17.45 8.98
C ARG A 212 -7.53 17.72 7.47
N PRO A 213 -8.57 18.36 6.90
CA PRO A 213 -8.49 18.81 5.52
C PRO A 213 -7.30 19.77 5.42
N ALA A 214 -6.48 19.62 4.38
CA ALA A 214 -5.44 20.59 4.06
C ALA A 214 -6.06 21.99 4.06
N ALA A 215 -5.60 22.85 4.96
CA ALA A 215 -6.00 24.24 4.95
C ALA A 215 -5.53 24.85 3.63
N SER A 216 -6.47 25.28 2.79
CA SER A 216 -6.19 26.06 1.58
C SER A 216 -5.29 27.25 1.96
N PRO A 217 -4.10 27.43 1.37
CA PRO A 217 -3.32 28.62 1.60
C PRO A 217 -4.09 29.83 1.05
N HIS A 218 -4.35 30.76 1.96
CA HIS A 218 -4.90 32.10 1.78
C HIS A 218 -4.88 32.66 0.34
N GLN A 219 -6.08 32.98 -0.17
CA GLN A 219 -6.26 34.18 -0.97
C GLN A 219 -5.83 35.38 -0.13
N SER A 220 -4.61 35.85 -0.31
CA SER A 220 -4.25 37.24 -0.01
C SER A 220 -4.84 38.11 -1.11
N MET A 221 -6.11 38.50 -0.95
CA MET A 221 -6.69 39.57 -1.74
C MET A 221 -6.04 40.90 -1.35
N LEU A 222 -5.38 41.48 -2.35
CA LEU A 222 -5.12 42.89 -2.57
C LEU A 222 -6.08 43.82 -1.81
N GLY A 223 -5.51 44.61 -0.91
CA GLY A 223 -6.09 45.86 -0.41
C GLY A 223 -5.11 47.00 -0.66
N VAL A 224 -4.93 47.37 -1.93
CA VAL A 224 -4.37 48.66 -2.30
C VAL A 224 -5.47 49.69 -2.09
N GLY A 225 -5.29 50.57 -1.12
CA GLY A 225 -6.13 51.74 -0.88
C GLY A 225 -5.24 52.96 -0.71
N VAL A 226 -5.09 53.72 -1.78
CA VAL A 226 -4.51 55.06 -1.88
C VAL A 226 -5.54 56.08 -1.37
N GLU A 227 -5.04 57.27 -1.00
CA GLU A 227 -5.71 58.54 -0.61
C GLU A 227 -5.78 58.78 0.92
N ALA A 228 -5.31 59.90 1.48
CA ALA A 228 -4.82 61.18 0.94
C ALA A 228 -3.72 61.77 1.84
#